data_AF-A0A0F8YN54-F1
#
_entry.id   AF-A0A0F8YN54-F1
#
_cell.length_a   1.000
_cell.length_b   1.000
_cell.length_c   1.000
_cell.angle_alpha   90.00
_cell.angle_beta   90.00
_cell.angle_gamma   90.00
#
_symmetry.space_group_name_H-M   'P 1'
#
loop_
_entity.id
_entity.type
_entity.pdbx_description
1 polymer ?
#
loop_
_entity_poly.entity_id
_entity_poly.type
_entity_poly.pdbx_seq_one_letter_code
_entity_poly.pdbx_strand_id
1 'polypeptide(L)'
;SKVIAPAALWWFRWAAMATIVTGLILAGMNGYLLDALSVGLTDNGSSMPIGIGMWLGIIMWINVWFVIWPNQKKALGIVEASSEDKSASAKTAMLFSRANTLLSIPMLFFMVGMSHGGFA
;
A
#
# COMPACT_ATOMS: atom_id res chain seq x y z
N SER A 1 -13.80 -25.12 6.33
CA SER A 1 -13.69 -23.70 5.92
C SER A 1 -12.42 -23.39 5.10
N LYS A 2 -11.85 -24.35 4.35
CA LYS A 2 -10.43 -24.37 3.93
C LYS A 2 -10.12 -23.77 2.54
N VAL A 3 -11.06 -23.06 1.89
CA VAL A 3 -10.91 -22.64 0.47
C VAL A 3 -11.13 -21.14 0.23
N ILE A 4 -11.64 -20.37 1.21
CA ILE A 4 -12.02 -18.97 0.98
C ILE A 4 -10.83 -18.01 1.13
N ALA A 5 -9.93 -18.28 2.09
CA ALA A 5 -8.77 -17.44 2.39
C ALA A 5 -7.89 -17.09 1.17
N PRO A 6 -7.52 -18.03 0.28
CA PRO A 6 -6.70 -17.70 -0.90
C PRO A 6 -7.45 -16.83 -1.92
N ALA A 7 -8.75 -17.07 -2.15
CA ALA A 7 -9.54 -16.29 -3.10
C ALA A 7 -9.83 -14.86 -2.59
N ALA A 8 -10.16 -14.72 -1.30
CA ALA A 8 -10.38 -13.42 -0.67
C ALA A 8 -9.12 -12.54 -0.69
N LEU A 9 -7.95 -13.14 -0.42
CA LEU A 9 -6.66 -12.46 -0.47
C LEU A 9 -6.31 -12.00 -1.90
N TRP A 10 -6.66 -12.78 -2.92
CA TRP A 10 -6.48 -12.38 -4.31
C TRP A 10 -7.31 -11.13 -4.65
N TRP A 11 -8.62 -11.14 -4.33
CA TRP A 11 -9.51 -10.00 -4.57
C TRP A 11 -9.08 -8.75 -3.79
N PHE A 12 -8.64 -8.91 -2.55
CA PHE A 12 -8.14 -7.80 -1.72
C PHE A 12 -6.96 -7.07 -2.36
N ARG A 13 -6.04 -7.79 -3.01
CA ARG A 13 -4.87 -7.19 -3.68
C ARG A 13 -5.25 -6.36 -4.89
N TRP A 14 -6.22 -6.84 -5.68
CA TRP A 14 -6.72 -6.12 -6.86
C TRP A 14 -7.59 -4.94 -6.46
N ALA A 15 -8.39 -5.05 -5.40
CA ALA A 15 -9.12 -3.92 -4.83
C ALA A 15 -8.18 -2.82 -4.35
N ALA A 16 -7.10 -3.17 -3.64
CA ALA A 16 -6.10 -2.20 -3.20
C ALA A 16 -5.39 -1.51 -4.38
N MET A 17 -5.09 -2.25 -5.45
CA MET A 17 -4.54 -1.66 -6.69
C MET A 17 -5.53 -0.70 -7.34
N ALA A 18 -6.81 -1.08 -7.44
CA ALA A 18 -7.85 -0.22 -7.99
C ALA A 18 -7.97 1.11 -7.22
N THR A 19 -7.84 1.09 -5.88
CA THR A 19 -7.84 2.32 -5.07
C THR A 19 -6.69 3.25 -5.43
N ILE A 20 -5.47 2.72 -5.62
CA ILE A 20 -4.30 3.52 -5.99
C ILE A 20 -4.43 4.09 -7.40
N VAL A 21 -4.85 3.25 -8.35
CA VAL A 21 -5.06 3.67 -9.75
C VAL A 21 -6.13 4.75 -9.82
N THR A 22 -7.25 4.57 -9.10
CA THR A 22 -8.31 5.58 -9.04
C THR A 22 -7.82 6.86 -8.40
N GLY A 23 -7.03 6.79 -7.32
CA GLY A 23 -6.40 7.96 -6.71
C GLY A 23 -5.46 8.72 -7.65
N LEU A 24 -4.66 8.00 -8.45
CA LEU A 24 -3.80 8.60 -9.48
C LEU A 24 -4.61 9.25 -10.61
N ILE A 25 -5.70 8.60 -11.05
CA ILE A 25 -6.59 9.17 -12.08
C ILE A 25 -7.26 10.43 -11.55
N LEU A 26 -7.77 10.42 -10.32
CA LEU A 26 -8.37 11.60 -9.69
C LEU A 26 -7.35 12.74 -9.57
N ALA A 27 -6.11 12.44 -9.18
CA ALA A 27 -5.04 13.43 -9.14
C ALA A 27 -4.72 13.99 -10.54
N GLY A 28 -4.75 13.14 -11.57
CA GLY A 28 -4.60 13.54 -12.97
C GLY A 28 -5.72 14.45 -13.45
N MET A 29 -6.97 14.09 -13.15
CA MET A 29 -8.17 14.85 -13.53
C MET A 29 -8.26 16.21 -12.85
N ASN A 30 -7.80 16.32 -11.61
CA ASN A 30 -7.79 17.58 -10.85
C ASN A 30 -6.53 18.44 -11.12
N GLY A 31 -5.63 18.01 -12.01
CA GLY A 31 -4.47 18.78 -12.42
C GLY A 31 -3.30 18.80 -11.44
N TYR A 32 -3.45 18.29 -10.21
CA TYR A 32 -2.39 18.29 -9.19
C TYR A 32 -1.48 17.05 -9.24
N LEU A 33 -1.61 16.16 -10.24
CA LEU A 33 -0.81 14.93 -10.31
C LEU A 33 0.70 15.20 -10.31
N LEU A 34 1.15 16.18 -11.09
CA LEU A 34 2.56 16.55 -11.15
C LEU A 34 3.02 17.20 -9.84
N ASP A 35 2.17 17.98 -9.19
CA ASP A 35 2.46 18.66 -7.93
C ASP A 35 2.47 17.71 -6.72
N ALA A 36 1.61 16.69 -6.73
CA ALA A 36 1.61 15.64 -5.74
C ALA A 36 2.81 14.69 -5.92
N LEU A 37 3.14 14.32 -7.16
CA LEU A 37 4.33 13.48 -7.42
C LEU A 37 5.64 14.21 -7.13
N SER A 38 5.67 15.54 -7.35
CA SER A 38 6.81 16.41 -7.00
C SER A 38 6.86 16.75 -5.50
N VAL A 39 5.96 16.22 -4.67
CA VAL A 39 5.93 16.46 -3.21
C VAL A 39 5.81 17.97 -2.91
N GLY A 40 5.02 18.70 -3.69
CA GLY A 40 4.78 20.13 -3.50
C GLY A 40 5.95 21.04 -3.89
N LEU A 41 7.00 20.53 -4.56
CA LEU A 41 8.13 21.33 -5.05
C LEU A 41 7.72 22.39 -6.09
N THR A 42 6.59 22.19 -6.75
CA THR A 42 6.06 23.07 -7.80
C THR A 42 4.98 24.04 -7.33
N ASP A 43 4.45 23.86 -6.11
CA ASP A 43 3.33 24.65 -5.56
C ASP A 43 3.59 25.12 -4.11
N ASN A 44 4.82 25.57 -3.81
CA ASN A 44 5.23 26.08 -2.49
C ASN A 44 4.84 25.18 -1.29
N GLY A 45 4.82 23.86 -1.45
CA GLY A 45 4.53 22.90 -0.38
C GLY A 45 3.05 22.60 -0.11
N SER A 46 2.11 23.27 -0.78
CA SER A 46 0.66 23.04 -0.60
C SER A 46 0.26 21.58 -0.86
N SER A 47 0.84 20.97 -1.89
CA SER A 47 0.59 19.57 -2.28
C SER A 47 1.46 18.53 -1.56
N MET A 48 2.35 18.94 -0.63
CA MET A 48 3.36 18.07 -0.02
C MET A 48 2.74 16.92 0.81
N PRO A 49 1.74 17.13 1.69
CA PRO A 49 1.13 16.03 2.45
C PRO A 49 0.31 15.03 1.59
N ILE A 50 -0.34 15.48 0.50
CA ILE A 50 -0.99 14.58 -0.47
C ILE A 50 0.07 13.78 -1.24
N GLY A 51 1.16 14.43 -1.63
CA GLY A 51 2.30 13.78 -2.29
C GLY A 51 2.94 12.70 -1.42
N ILE A 52 3.19 13.00 -0.14
CA ILE A 52 3.69 12.02 0.84
C ILE A 52 2.71 10.86 1.00
N GLY A 53 1.41 11.14 1.14
CA GLY A 53 0.37 10.11 1.23
C GLY A 53 0.33 9.20 0.01
N MET A 54 0.44 9.77 -1.20
CA MET A 54 0.51 9.02 -2.46
C MET A 54 1.76 8.14 -2.54
N TRP A 55 2.94 8.67 -2.22
CA TRP A 55 4.19 7.90 -2.21
C TRP A 55 4.17 6.77 -1.18
N LEU A 56 3.65 7.02 0.02
CA LEU A 56 3.47 5.98 1.04
C LEU A 56 2.53 4.88 0.54
N GLY A 57 1.41 5.23 -0.10
CA GLY A 57 0.49 4.27 -0.72
C GLY A 57 1.15 3.42 -1.80
N ILE A 58 1.97 4.02 -2.66
CA ILE A 58 2.73 3.32 -3.70
C ILE A 58 3.75 2.36 -3.09
N ILE A 59 4.54 2.81 -2.12
CA ILE A 59 5.55 1.97 -1.43
C ILE A 59 4.88 0.79 -0.72
N MET A 60 3.76 1.04 -0.04
CA MET A 60 2.95 -0.01 0.60
C MET A 60 2.44 -1.03 -0.41
N TRP A 61 1.96 -0.58 -1.56
CA TRP A 61 1.53 -1.48 -2.64
C TRP A 61 2.68 -2.31 -3.21
N ILE A 62 3.84 -1.71 -3.44
CA ILE A 62 5.05 -2.43 -3.87
C ILE A 62 5.41 -3.51 -2.84
N ASN A 63 5.42 -3.18 -1.55
CA ASN A 63 5.70 -4.14 -0.48
C ASN A 63 4.69 -5.31 -0.49
N VAL A 64 3.40 -5.04 -0.69
CA VAL A 64 2.35 -6.08 -0.76
C VAL A 64 2.52 -6.96 -2.00
N TRP A 65 2.86 -6.38 -3.15
CA TRP A 65 2.94 -7.09 -4.42
C TRP A 65 4.22 -7.91 -4.57
N PHE A 66 5.36 -7.35 -4.19
CA PHE A 66 6.68 -7.95 -4.41
C PHE A 66 7.22 -8.71 -3.19
N VAL A 67 6.82 -8.37 -1.97
CA VAL A 67 7.34 -9.03 -0.75
C VAL A 67 6.30 -9.91 -0.10
N ILE A 68 5.11 -9.39 0.22
CA ILE A 68 4.10 -10.15 0.96
C ILE A 68 3.53 -11.28 0.10
N TRP A 69 3.24 -11.03 -1.17
CA TRP A 69 2.65 -12.03 -2.07
C TRP A 69 3.48 -13.29 -2.28
N PRO A 70 4.75 -13.23 -2.71
CA PRO A 70 5.52 -14.44 -2.95
C PRO A 70 5.69 -15.26 -1.67
N ASN A 71 5.83 -14.60 -0.52
CA ASN A 71 5.90 -15.26 0.78
C ASN A 71 4.55 -15.89 1.19
N GLN A 72 3.42 -15.22 0.92
CA GLN A 72 2.09 -15.80 1.13
C GLN A 72 1.81 -16.99 0.20
N LYS A 73 2.26 -16.95 -1.06
CA LYS A 73 2.14 -18.08 -2.00
C LYS A 73 2.88 -19.32 -1.50
N LYS A 74 4.10 -19.14 -0.97
CA LYS A 74 4.87 -20.21 -0.34
C LYS A 74 4.15 -20.73 0.92
N ALA A 75 3.74 -19.84 1.81
CA ALA A 75 3.08 -20.18 3.07
C ALA A 75 1.72 -20.91 2.89
N LEU A 76 0.94 -20.52 1.89
CA LEU A 76 -0.36 -21.13 1.56
C LEU A 76 -0.21 -22.44 0.76
N GLY A 77 1.00 -22.84 0.41
CA GLY A 77 1.26 -24.05 -0.37
C GLY A 77 0.84 -23.93 -1.85
N ILE A 78 0.71 -22.71 -2.37
CA ILE A 78 0.49 -22.45 -3.81
C ILE A 78 1.77 -22.75 -4.60
N VAL A 79 2.94 -22.59 -3.97
CA VAL A 79 4.25 -22.97 -4.52
C VAL A 79 4.84 -24.07 -3.65
N GLU A 80 5.45 -25.08 -4.27
CA GLU A 80 6.20 -26.11 -3.56
C GLU A 80 7.38 -25.49 -2.81
N ALA A 81 7.41 -25.74 -1.51
CA ALA A 81 8.41 -25.26 -0.58
C ALA A 81 8.51 -26.25 0.58
N SER A 82 9.70 -26.38 1.16
CA SER A 82 9.92 -27.23 2.34
C SER A 82 9.04 -26.77 3.51
N SER A 83 8.81 -27.64 4.50
CA SER A 83 8.05 -27.27 5.70
C SER A 83 8.70 -26.11 6.46
N GLU A 84 10.04 -26.03 6.47
CA GLU A 84 10.81 -24.92 7.05
C GLU A 84 10.59 -23.62 6.26
N ASP A 85 10.67 -23.67 4.93
CA ASP A 85 10.48 -22.49 4.09
C ASP A 85 9.05 -21.94 4.17
N LYS A 86 8.05 -22.81 4.34
CA LYS A 86 6.65 -22.41 4.54
C LYS A 86 6.48 -21.62 5.84
N SER A 87 7.10 -22.11 6.92
CA SER A 87 7.05 -21.46 8.24
C SER A 87 7.80 -20.12 8.22
N ALA A 88 8.99 -20.06 7.63
CA ALA A 88 9.76 -18.83 7.48
C ALA A 88 9.02 -17.79 6.61
N SER A 89 8.44 -18.23 5.48
CA SER A 89 7.67 -17.35 4.59
C SER A 89 6.41 -16.80 5.26
N ALA A 90 5.71 -17.62 6.07
CA ALA A 90 4.55 -17.18 6.84
C ALA A 90 4.91 -16.08 7.85
N LYS A 91 6.03 -16.24 8.56
CA LYS A 91 6.55 -15.22 9.50
C LYS A 91 6.91 -13.92 8.78
N THR A 92 7.62 -14.00 7.66
CA THR A 92 7.97 -12.82 6.85
C THR A 92 6.73 -12.10 6.34
N ALA A 93 5.76 -12.83 5.79
CA ALA A 93 4.50 -12.26 5.34
C ALA A 93 3.74 -11.56 6.48
N MET A 94 3.73 -12.13 7.68
CA MET A 94 3.10 -11.53 8.86
C MET A 94 3.82 -10.25 9.31
N LEU A 95 5.15 -10.27 9.35
CA LEU A 95 5.96 -9.12 9.77
C LEU A 95 5.77 -7.93 8.81
N PHE A 96 5.84 -8.20 7.51
CA PHE A 96 5.62 -7.17 6.49
C PHE A 96 4.17 -6.70 6.44
N SER A 97 3.19 -7.57 6.72
CA SER A 97 1.79 -7.12 6.87
C SER A 97 1.64 -6.13 8.03
N ARG A 98 2.30 -6.38 9.17
CA ARG A 98 2.30 -5.46 10.32
C ARG A 98 3.00 -4.15 9.99
N ALA A 99 4.16 -4.20 9.34
CA ALA A 99 4.86 -3.00 8.88
C ALA A 99 3.99 -2.18 7.93
N ASN A 100 3.28 -2.84 7.00
CA ASN A 100 2.38 -2.18 6.06
C ASN A 100 1.20 -1.51 6.77
N THR A 101 0.60 -2.15 7.79
CA THR A 101 -0.43 -1.52 8.62
C THR A 101 0.12 -0.36 9.47
N LEU A 102 1.35 -0.46 9.97
CA LEU A 102 1.96 0.66 10.71
C LEU A 102 2.22 1.86 9.80
N LEU A 103 2.60 1.63 8.54
CA LEU A 103 2.77 2.67 7.53
C LEU A 103 1.45 3.36 7.14
N SER A 104 0.28 2.75 7.37
CA SER A 104 -0.99 3.44 7.12
C SER A 104 -1.29 4.53 8.15
N ILE A 105 -0.69 4.49 9.34
CA ILE A 105 -0.87 5.52 10.38
C ILE A 105 -0.32 6.88 9.92
N PRO A 106 0.97 7.02 9.54
CA PRO A 106 1.49 8.29 9.04
C PRO A 106 0.81 8.70 7.74
N MET A 107 0.46 7.77 6.86
CA MET A 107 -0.25 8.08 5.61
C MET A 107 -1.61 8.73 5.87
N LEU A 108 -2.44 8.14 6.75
CA LEU A 108 -3.74 8.70 7.12
C LEU A 108 -3.57 10.01 7.89
N PHE A 109 -2.55 10.13 8.74
CA PHE A 109 -2.26 11.37 9.46
C PHE A 109 -1.97 12.53 8.51
N PHE A 110 -1.13 12.34 7.49
CA PHE A 110 -0.84 13.37 6.50
C PHE A 110 -2.05 13.71 5.62
N MET A 111 -2.89 12.73 5.28
CA MET A 111 -4.10 12.96 4.48
C MET A 111 -5.22 13.69 5.27
N VAL A 112 -5.49 13.28 6.51
CA VAL A 112 -6.55 13.87 7.34
C VAL A 112 -6.12 15.20 7.93
N GLY A 113 -4.86 15.32 8.36
CA GLY A 113 -4.30 16.58 8.85
C GLY A 113 -4.39 17.71 7.83
N MET A 114 -4.25 17.39 6.53
CA MET A 114 -4.45 18.37 5.46
C MET A 114 -5.93 18.71 5.22
N SER A 115 -6.84 17.71 5.23
CA SER A 115 -8.27 17.95 4.95
C SER A 115 -8.97 18.81 6.01
N HIS A 116 -8.41 18.97 7.21
CA HIS A 116 -9.01 19.71 8.33
C HIS A 116 -8.13 20.83 8.92
N GLY A 117 -7.09 21.29 8.19
CA GLY A 117 -6.31 22.47 8.59
C GLY A 117 -5.28 22.25 9.70
N GLY A 118 -4.83 21.01 9.93
CA GLY A 118 -3.85 20.67 10.98
C GLY A 118 -2.40 21.04 10.67
N PHE A 119 -2.12 21.61 9.49
CA PHE A 119 -0.78 22.07 9.07
C PHE A 119 -0.78 23.54 8.59
N ALA A 120 -1.74 24.34 9.06
CA ALA A 120 -1.73 25.80 8.89
C ALA A 120 -0.74 26.47 9.85
#